data_AF-A0AAV8XP43-F1
#
_entry.id   AF-A0AAV8XP43-F1
#
_cell.length_a   1.000
_cell.length_b   1.000
_cell.length_c   1.000
_cell.angle_alpha   90.00
_cell.angle_beta   90.00
_cell.angle_gamma   90.00
#
_symmetry.space_group_name_H-M   'P 1'
#
loop_
_entity.id
_entity.type
_entity.pdbx_description
1 polymer ?
#
loop_
_entity_poly.entity_id
_entity_poly.type
_entity_poly.pdbx_seq_one_letter_code
_entity_poly.pdbx_strand_id
1 'polypeptide(L)'
;MVVPKDILSDFQRYVKIYHDSISESLRKLLCDGDSLFPFIKLEYNWKKYSKFRLFMAIMMIKNMLSEGDEIIDWNDSQGFGKYFLDNLSNDFGQINDYNQRIIDIITVMAENRWIGAVGRNCRKYSSV
;
A
#
# COMPACT_ATOMS: atom_id res chain seq x y z
N MET A 1 15.03 -5.08 4.40
CA MET A 1 15.23 -3.62 4.41
C MET A 1 13.97 -2.99 4.98
N VAL A 2 14.03 -2.39 6.18
CA VAL A 2 12.90 -1.67 6.78
C VAL A 2 12.89 -0.26 6.19
N VAL A 3 11.79 0.13 5.53
CA VAL A 3 11.67 1.49 4.97
C VAL A 3 11.45 2.47 6.14
N PRO A 4 12.32 3.47 6.34
CA PRO A 4 12.16 4.46 7.40
C PRO A 4 10.83 5.21 7.26
N LYS A 5 10.18 5.50 8.38
CA LYS A 5 8.93 6.28 8.43
C LYS A 5 9.03 7.61 7.72
N ASP A 6 10.21 8.23 7.76
CA ASP A 6 10.48 9.53 7.15
C ASP A 6 10.35 9.49 5.61
N ILE A 7 10.64 8.34 4.99
CA ILE A 7 10.43 8.13 3.55
C ILE A 7 8.94 8.03 3.25
N LEU A 8 8.18 7.37 4.13
CA LEU A 8 6.74 7.25 4.00
C LEU A 8 6.02 8.59 4.28
N SER A 9 6.56 9.47 5.12
CA SER A 9 6.00 10.81 5.33
C SER A 9 6.20 11.74 4.13
N ASP A 10 7.27 11.54 3.36
CA ASP A 10 7.56 12.29 2.12
C ASP A 10 6.75 11.79 0.91
N PHE A 11 5.71 11.00 1.13
CA PHE A 11 4.96 10.35 0.05
C PHE A 11 4.40 11.31 -1.01
N GLN A 12 3.87 12.47 -0.61
CA GLN A 12 3.36 13.45 -1.56
C GLN A 12 4.44 13.93 -2.52
N ARG A 13 5.69 14.04 -2.05
CA ARG A 13 6.84 14.37 -2.88
C ARG A 13 7.08 13.27 -3.92
N TYR A 14 7.00 11.99 -3.55
CA TYR A 14 7.14 10.88 -4.49
C TYR A 14 6.01 10.82 -5.51
N VAL A 15 4.76 11.06 -5.10
CA VAL A 15 3.61 11.13 -6.03
C VAL A 15 3.81 12.27 -7.02
N LYS A 16 4.36 13.40 -6.58
CA LYS A 16 4.70 14.53 -7.45
C LYS A 16 5.83 14.18 -8.43
N ILE A 17 6.93 13.61 -7.96
CA ILE A 17 8.03 13.16 -8.83
C ILE A 17 7.53 12.18 -9.90
N TYR A 18 6.65 11.24 -9.52
CA TYR A 18 6.03 10.30 -10.44
C TYR A 18 5.16 11.00 -11.49
N HIS A 19 4.34 11.97 -11.08
CA HIS A 19 3.55 12.78 -11.99
C HIS A 19 4.43 13.56 -12.96
N ASP A 20 5.46 14.25 -12.47
CA ASP A 20 6.40 15.02 -13.27
C ASP A 20 7.10 14.13 -14.32
N SER A 21 7.54 12.94 -13.93
CA SER A 21 8.18 11.97 -14.82
C SER A 21 7.23 11.44 -15.90
N ILE A 22 5.97 11.20 -15.56
CA ILE A 22 4.95 10.76 -16.53
C ILE A 22 4.61 11.90 -17.49
N SER A 23 4.38 13.10 -16.97
CA SER A 23 4.09 14.28 -17.80
C SER A 23 5.25 14.57 -18.75
N GLU A 24 6.50 14.43 -18.32
CA GLU A 24 7.66 14.54 -19.20
C GLU A 24 7.67 13.45 -20.29
N SER A 25 7.36 12.21 -19.92
CA SER A 25 7.30 11.09 -20.88
C SER A 25 6.18 11.29 -21.91
N LEU A 26 5.01 11.77 -21.47
CA LEU A 26 3.88 12.09 -22.34
C LEU A 26 4.20 13.24 -23.29
N ARG A 27 4.90 14.28 -22.81
CA ARG A 27 5.39 15.37 -23.68
C ARG A 27 6.34 14.88 -24.76
N LYS A 28 7.24 13.93 -24.44
CA LYS A 28 8.12 13.28 -25.43
C LYS A 28 7.35 12.49 -26.50
N LEU A 29 6.15 12.01 -26.17
CA LEU A 29 5.24 11.33 -27.10
C LEU A 29 4.28 12.30 -27.82
N LEU A 30 4.55 13.61 -27.79
CA LEU A 30 3.72 14.68 -28.36
C LEU A 30 2.30 14.76 -27.77
N CYS A 31 2.09 14.17 -26.58
CA CYS A 31 0.87 14.34 -25.82
C CYS A 31 1.02 15.48 -24.82
N ASP A 32 -0.06 16.23 -24.62
CA ASP A 32 -0.12 17.20 -23.53
C ASP A 32 -0.38 16.45 -22.20
N GLY A 33 0.70 16.24 -21.45
CA GLY A 33 0.69 15.46 -20.21
C GLY A 33 -0.24 16.05 -19.14
N ASP A 34 -0.39 17.37 -19.11
CA ASP A 34 -1.17 18.05 -18.07
C ASP A 34 -2.68 18.05 -18.37
N SER A 35 -3.08 17.95 -19.64
CA SER A 35 -4.50 17.75 -20.01
C SER A 35 -4.91 16.28 -19.97
N LEU A 36 -4.03 15.35 -20.36
CA LEU A 36 -4.32 13.92 -20.36
C LEU A 36 -4.30 13.31 -18.95
N PHE A 37 -3.34 13.73 -18.13
CA PHE A 37 -3.11 13.19 -16.79
C PHE A 37 -2.84 14.28 -15.75
N PRO A 38 -3.87 15.07 -15.36
CA PRO A 38 -3.70 16.12 -14.35
C PRO A 38 -3.33 15.54 -12.97
N PHE A 39 -2.47 16.24 -12.24
CA PHE A 39 -2.05 15.86 -10.88
C PHE A 39 -3.23 15.68 -9.92
N ILE A 40 -4.23 16.57 -9.99
CA ILE A 40 -5.45 16.49 -9.16
C ILE A 40 -6.19 15.16 -9.38
N LYS A 41 -6.24 14.68 -10.62
CA LYS A 41 -6.87 13.40 -10.97
C LYS A 41 -6.05 12.22 -10.45
N LEU A 42 -4.72 12.32 -10.51
CA LEU A 42 -3.81 11.36 -9.89
C LEU A 42 -4.03 11.29 -8.38
N GLU A 43 -4.07 12.42 -7.66
CA GLU A 43 -4.33 12.46 -6.22
C GLU A 43 -5.70 11.89 -5.84
N TYR A 44 -6.74 12.24 -6.60
CA TYR A 44 -8.08 11.69 -6.40
C TYR A 44 -8.08 10.16 -6.55
N ASN A 45 -7.48 9.64 -7.63
CA ASN A 45 -7.33 8.20 -7.81
C ASN A 45 -6.44 7.58 -6.72
N TRP A 46 -5.43 8.33 -6.27
CA TRP A 46 -4.56 7.92 -5.17
C TRP A 46 -5.35 7.56 -3.92
N LYS A 47 -6.23 8.49 -3.54
CA LYS A 47 -7.14 8.35 -2.42
C LYS A 47 -8.25 7.32 -2.67
N LYS A 48 -8.83 7.30 -3.87
CA LYS A 48 -9.93 6.38 -4.22
C LYS A 48 -9.51 4.91 -4.11
N TYR A 49 -8.30 4.59 -4.55
CA TYR A 49 -7.76 3.22 -4.54
C TYR A 49 -6.80 2.97 -3.37
N SER A 50 -6.82 3.80 -2.32
CA SER A 50 -5.95 3.67 -1.16
C SER A 50 -6.14 2.33 -0.44
N LYS A 51 -7.38 1.87 -0.26
CA LYS A 51 -7.70 0.60 0.39
C LYS A 51 -7.16 -0.60 -0.39
N PHE A 52 -7.32 -0.58 -1.71
CA PHE A 52 -6.77 -1.62 -2.58
C PHE A 52 -5.24 -1.63 -2.53
N ARG A 53 -4.59 -0.46 -2.50
CA ARG A 53 -3.15 -0.36 -2.31
C ARG A 53 -2.67 -0.88 -0.96
N LEU A 54 -3.40 -0.60 0.11
CA LEU A 54 -3.11 -1.16 1.43
C LEU A 54 -3.18 -2.70 1.40
N PHE A 55 -4.22 -3.24 0.78
CA PHE A 55 -4.35 -4.68 0.56
C PHE A 55 -3.15 -5.26 -0.23
N MET A 56 -2.74 -4.61 -1.31
CA MET A 56 -1.56 -5.03 -2.08
C MET A 56 -0.25 -4.90 -1.29
N ALA A 57 -0.11 -3.89 -0.42
CA ALA A 57 1.08 -3.74 0.43
C ALA A 57 1.18 -4.84 1.48
N ILE A 58 0.06 -5.17 2.14
CA ILE A 58 -0.08 -6.31 3.06
C ILE A 58 0.41 -7.60 2.35
N MET A 59 -0.08 -7.81 1.13
CA MET A 59 0.32 -8.91 0.25
C MET A 59 1.81 -8.97 -0.05
N MET A 60 2.37 -7.86 -0.54
CA MET A 60 3.76 -7.79 -0.98
C MET A 60 4.73 -7.94 0.18
N ILE A 61 4.42 -7.36 1.34
CA ILE A 61 5.28 -7.46 2.52
C ILE A 61 5.30 -8.89 3.04
N LYS A 62 4.15 -9.60 3.02
CA LYS A 62 4.13 -11.02 3.36
C LYS A 62 5.04 -11.82 2.42
N ASN A 63 4.87 -11.67 1.10
CA ASN A 63 5.72 -12.34 0.12
C ASN A 63 7.23 -12.01 0.25
N MET A 64 7.58 -10.78 0.62
CA MET A 64 8.99 -10.38 0.82
C MET A 64 9.63 -11.01 2.07
N LEU A 65 8.82 -11.42 3.05
CA LEU A 65 9.27 -11.99 4.31
C LEU A 65 9.07 -13.51 4.37
N SER A 66 8.29 -14.06 3.46
CA SER A 66 8.13 -15.50 3.24
C SER A 66 9.38 -16.06 2.54
N GLU A 67 9.80 -17.25 2.95
CA GLU A 67 10.93 -17.98 2.37
C GLU A 67 10.44 -19.23 1.62
N GLY A 68 11.08 -19.56 0.49
CA GLY A 68 10.82 -20.81 -0.24
C GLY A 68 9.36 -20.99 -0.66
N ASP A 69 8.76 -22.09 -0.21
CA ASP A 69 7.41 -22.55 -0.60
C ASP A 69 6.26 -21.72 -0.02
N GLU A 70 6.56 -20.72 0.82
CA GLU A 70 5.56 -19.80 1.40
C GLU A 70 5.22 -18.61 0.48
N ILE A 71 5.97 -18.43 -0.62
CA ILE A 71 5.75 -17.35 -1.59
C ILE A 71 4.48 -17.64 -2.40
N ILE A 72 3.61 -16.64 -2.49
CA ILE A 72 2.36 -16.73 -3.25
C ILE A 72 2.69 -16.77 -4.74
N ASP A 73 2.34 -17.87 -5.40
CA ASP A 73 2.34 -17.96 -6.86
C ASP A 73 1.15 -17.15 -7.43
N TRP A 74 1.47 -16.13 -8.22
CA TRP A 74 0.49 -15.24 -8.85
C TRP A 74 -0.12 -15.86 -10.12
N ASN A 75 0.47 -16.94 -10.63
CA ASN A 75 0.07 -17.58 -11.87
C ASN A 75 -1.08 -18.58 -11.68
N ASP A 76 -1.31 -19.05 -10.45
CA ASP A 76 -2.45 -19.89 -10.10
C ASP A 76 -3.64 -19.02 -9.68
N SER A 77 -4.28 -18.39 -10.66
CA SER A 77 -5.35 -17.40 -10.43
C SER A 77 -6.70 -18.02 -10.01
N GLN A 78 -6.82 -19.35 -9.98
CA GLN A 78 -8.06 -20.02 -9.60
C GLN A 78 -8.19 -20.05 -8.08
N GLY A 79 -8.82 -19.01 -7.53
CA GLY A 79 -9.11 -18.94 -6.09
C GLY A 79 -8.25 -17.94 -5.33
N PHE A 80 -7.66 -16.96 -6.02
CA PHE A 80 -6.84 -15.88 -5.45
C PHE A 80 -7.43 -15.34 -4.15
N GLY A 81 -8.74 -15.11 -4.06
CA GLY A 81 -9.38 -14.60 -2.83
C GLY A 81 -9.30 -15.55 -1.62
N LYS A 82 -9.57 -16.86 -1.81
CA LYS A 82 -9.61 -17.82 -0.70
C LYS A 82 -8.21 -18.28 -0.30
N TYR A 83 -7.43 -18.72 -1.29
CA TYR A 83 -6.03 -19.11 -1.11
C TYR A 83 -5.22 -17.99 -0.46
N PHE A 84 -5.47 -16.73 -0.84
CA PHE A 84 -4.84 -15.58 -0.20
C PHE A 84 -5.29 -15.35 1.25
N LEU A 85 -6.59 -15.36 1.54
CA LEU A 85 -7.07 -15.12 2.90
C LEU A 85 -6.57 -16.21 3.86
N ASP A 86 -6.52 -17.45 3.37
CA ASP A 86 -5.96 -18.59 4.09
C ASP A 86 -4.45 -18.37 4.30
N ASN A 87 -3.72 -17.98 3.25
CA ASN A 87 -2.29 -17.70 3.39
C ASN A 87 -2.02 -16.49 4.28
N LEU A 88 -2.84 -15.43 4.28
CA LEU A 88 -2.69 -14.27 5.16
C LEU A 88 -2.81 -14.68 6.63
N SER A 89 -3.70 -15.63 6.93
CA SER A 89 -3.97 -16.15 8.26
C SER A 89 -2.90 -17.11 8.77
N ASN A 90 -2.07 -17.66 7.89
CA ASN A 90 -0.96 -18.52 8.27
C ASN A 90 0.13 -17.73 9.00
N ASP A 91 0.54 -18.27 10.15
CA ASP A 91 1.67 -17.77 10.93
C ASP A 91 2.97 -18.04 10.16
N PHE A 92 3.87 -17.07 10.15
CA PHE A 92 5.17 -17.17 9.47
C PHE A 92 6.27 -16.53 10.32
N GLY A 93 7.50 -17.01 10.17
CA GLY A 93 8.60 -16.76 11.12
C GLY A 93 8.93 -15.28 11.40
N GLN A 94 8.52 -14.36 10.51
CA GLN A 94 8.82 -12.94 10.58
C GLN A 94 7.58 -12.07 10.89
N ILE A 95 6.58 -12.62 11.59
CA ILE A 95 5.29 -11.96 11.88
C ILE A 95 5.44 -10.60 12.61
N ASN A 96 6.43 -10.44 13.47
CA ASN A 96 6.68 -9.17 14.18
C ASN A 96 7.14 -8.06 13.22
N ASP A 97 8.09 -8.36 12.34
CA ASP A 97 8.60 -7.43 11.33
C ASP A 97 7.51 -7.06 10.32
N TYR A 98 6.70 -8.03 9.94
CA TYR A 98 5.51 -7.83 9.13
C TYR A 98 4.52 -6.86 9.80
N ASN A 99 4.10 -7.18 11.03
CA ASN A 99 3.15 -6.37 11.77
C ASN A 99 3.65 -4.93 11.93
N GLN A 100 4.94 -4.75 12.24
CA GLN A 100 5.53 -3.42 12.37
C GLN A 100 5.45 -2.63 11.04
N ARG A 101 5.78 -3.25 9.91
CA ARG A 101 5.70 -2.59 8.59
C ARG A 101 4.25 -2.25 8.22
N ILE A 102 3.29 -3.13 8.52
CA ILE A 102 1.87 -2.85 8.28
C ILE A 102 1.36 -1.71 9.15
N ILE A 103 1.73 -1.68 10.44
CA ILE A 103 1.40 -0.58 11.35
C ILE A 103 1.94 0.74 10.80
N ASP A 104 3.21 0.78 10.39
CA ASP A 104 3.85 2.00 9.88
C ASP A 104 3.13 2.54 8.63
N ILE A 105 2.74 1.66 7.71
CA ILE A 105 1.96 2.03 6.52
C ILE A 105 0.58 2.55 6.92
N ILE A 106 -0.14 1.83 7.79
CA ILE A 106 -1.49 2.24 8.22
C ILE A 106 -1.45 3.60 8.92
N THR A 107 -0.44 3.84 9.78
CA THR A 107 -0.24 5.13 10.46
C THR A 107 -0.11 6.26 9.45
N VAL A 108 0.80 6.14 8.48
CA VAL A 108 1.01 7.17 7.44
C VAL A 108 -0.26 7.37 6.60
N MET A 109 -0.95 6.29 6.22
CA MET A 109 -2.20 6.40 5.46
C MET A 109 -3.33 7.07 6.25
N ALA A 110 -3.37 6.87 7.58
CA ALA A 110 -4.33 7.51 8.46
C ALA A 110 -4.03 9.00 8.67
N GLU A 111 -2.76 9.36 8.90
CA GLU A 111 -2.29 10.74 9.02
C GLU A 111 -2.63 11.55 7.76
N ASN A 112 -2.46 10.94 6.59
CA ASN A 112 -2.79 11.55 5.30
C ASN A 112 -4.28 11.44 4.89
N ARG A 113 -5.13 10.87 5.76
CA ARG A 113 -6.58 10.68 5.53
C ARG A 113 -6.90 9.92 4.23
N TRP A 114 -6.05 8.98 3.82
CA TRP A 114 -6.27 8.16 2.63
C TRP A 114 -7.18 6.98 2.91
N ILE A 115 -7.11 6.43 4.11
CA ILE A 115 -8.10 5.50 4.63
C ILE A 115 -9.04 6.31 5.54
N GLY A 116 -10.36 6.21 5.28
CA GLY A 116 -11.36 6.86 6.15
C GLY A 116 -11.16 6.41 7.60
N ALA A 117 -11.41 7.31 8.56
CA ALA A 117 -11.11 7.13 9.98
C ALA A 117 -11.32 5.67 10.43
N VAL A 118 -10.22 4.94 10.58
CA VAL A 118 -10.24 3.67 11.30
C VAL A 118 -10.77 4.02 12.69
N GLY A 119 -11.94 3.47 13.03
CA GLY A 119 -12.71 3.89 14.20
C GLY A 119 -11.84 3.97 15.45
N ARG A 120 -11.94 5.09 16.17
CA ARG A 120 -11.34 5.30 17.50
C ARG A 120 -11.99 4.42 18.57
N ASN A 121 -12.13 3.11 18.34
CA ASN A 121 -12.82 2.18 19.24
C ASN A 121 -12.02 0.95 19.64
N CYS A 122 -10.69 0.99 19.56
CA CYS A 122 -9.84 0.02 20.27
C CYS A 122 -9.23 0.67 21.52
N ARG A 123 -10.08 1.05 22.48
CA ARG A 123 -9.68 1.26 23.89
C ARG A 123 -10.89 1.19 24.83
N LYS A 124 -11.64 0.08 24.82
CA LYS A 124 -12.55 -0.32 25.90
C LYS A 124 -12.63 -1.84 26.01
N TYR A 125 -11.51 -2.49 26.26
CA TYR A 125 -11.47 -3.76 26.99
C TYR A 125 -10.19 -3.77 27.83
N SER A 126 -10.25 -3.01 28.91
CA SER A 126 -9.49 -3.27 30.13
C SER A 126 -10.26 -2.56 31.24
N SER A 127 -10.58 -3.30 32.31
CA SER A 127 -11.36 -2.91 33.49
C SER A 127 -12.88 -2.88 33.30
N VAL A 128 -13.55 -4.03 33.50
CA VAL A 128 -14.25 -4.38 34.76
C VAL A 128 -14.17 -5.89 34.92
#